data_AF-W4HJ13-F1
#
_entry.id   AF-W4HJ13-F1
#
_cell.length_a   1.000
_cell.length_b   1.000
_cell.length_c   1.000
_cell.angle_alpha   90.00
_cell.angle_beta   90.00
_cell.angle_gamma   90.00
#
_symmetry.space_group_name_H-M   'P 1'
#
loop_
_entity.id
_entity.type
_entity.pdbx_description
1 polymer ?
#
loop_
_entity_poly.entity_id
_entity_poly.type
_entity_poly.pdbx_seq_one_letter_code
_entity_poly.pdbx_strand_id
1 'polypeptide(L)'
;MMRGLNGRARGNRRAAQAAEREAAAAAAEAEREIARERLAGERDARIARNAQELAAQENLLDMLRKARASLPSAIERDLCQQDLMALRREIESEPIELAVYERRRSELASRLDTVMAGAREKAQTLKHAEQREDDRREKEALLEDALAVYAQLGDDLAQAAISGLRPTLTDEGLTLQDLDERLSAIRQAADERALQEAARRHVVSGLLRELRNAGFIVFDPKLEAGEVAAVVIKAQRPSGAQAAFRVNLDEMTYKFDHYQGQACLDDADKVLPRLQDIYGIELEEEKVSWRNPDMIGKSAKQLPDGSEERRK
;
A
#
# COMPACT_ATOMS: atom_id res chain seq x y z
N MET A 1 -137.06 5.60 -9.74
CA MET A 1 -135.62 5.80 -10.00
C MET A 1 -135.06 6.59 -8.82
N MET A 2 -134.15 6.07 -7.99
CA MET A 2 -133.33 6.81 -6.97
C MET A 2 -132.72 5.80 -5.96
N ARG A 3 -131.99 4.79 -6.44
CA ARG A 3 -131.09 3.95 -5.62
C ARG A 3 -129.83 3.68 -6.43
N GLY A 4 -128.91 4.65 -6.48
CA GLY A 4 -127.69 4.52 -7.28
C GLY A 4 -126.58 5.52 -6.99
N LEU A 5 -126.84 6.60 -6.25
CA LEU A 5 -125.88 7.70 -6.07
C LEU A 5 -125.00 7.56 -4.81
N ASN A 6 -125.48 6.94 -3.72
CA ASN A 6 -124.71 6.82 -2.47
C ASN A 6 -123.65 5.70 -2.47
N GLY A 7 -123.74 4.72 -3.37
CA GLY A 7 -122.71 3.68 -3.54
C GLY A 7 -121.48 4.20 -4.29
N ARG A 8 -121.69 5.07 -5.29
CA ARG A 8 -120.61 5.71 -6.07
C ARG A 8 -119.74 6.64 -5.22
N ALA A 9 -120.31 7.43 -4.31
CA ALA A 9 -119.53 8.32 -3.44
C ALA A 9 -118.63 7.57 -2.43
N ARG A 10 -119.10 6.44 -1.87
CA ARG A 10 -118.29 5.59 -0.96
C ARG A 10 -117.25 4.76 -1.72
N GLY A 11 -117.56 4.31 -2.93
CA GLY A 11 -116.61 3.66 -3.83
C GLY A 11 -115.47 4.60 -4.25
N ASN A 12 -115.79 5.85 -4.62
CA ASN A 12 -114.81 6.86 -5.00
C ASN A 12 -113.89 7.26 -3.83
N ARG A 13 -114.42 7.33 -2.59
CA ARG A 13 -113.61 7.65 -1.40
C ARG A 13 -112.66 6.51 -1.01
N ARG A 14 -113.10 5.25 -1.16
CA ARG A 14 -112.24 4.06 -0.95
C ARG A 14 -111.18 3.93 -2.06
N ALA A 15 -111.54 4.25 -3.30
CA ALA A 15 -110.59 4.29 -4.41
C ALA A 15 -109.54 5.39 -4.23
N ALA A 16 -109.93 6.59 -3.78
CA ALA A 16 -109.00 7.67 -3.45
C ALA A 16 -108.06 7.28 -2.28
N GLN A 17 -108.59 6.66 -1.22
CA GLN A 17 -107.77 6.17 -0.10
C GLN A 17 -106.84 5.01 -0.49
N ALA A 18 -107.25 4.15 -1.42
CA ALA A 18 -106.40 3.10 -1.97
C ALA A 18 -105.26 3.70 -2.82
N ALA A 19 -105.59 4.67 -3.69
CA ALA A 19 -104.61 5.40 -4.49
C ALA A 19 -103.61 6.20 -3.64
N GLU A 20 -104.06 6.84 -2.55
CA GLU A 20 -103.17 7.51 -1.59
C GLU A 20 -102.24 6.53 -0.87
N ARG A 21 -102.73 5.34 -0.49
CA ARG A 21 -101.90 4.30 0.13
C ARG A 21 -100.90 3.69 -0.83
N GLU A 22 -101.29 3.50 -2.09
CA GLU A 22 -100.43 3.01 -3.16
C GLU A 22 -99.37 4.05 -3.53
N ALA A 23 -99.74 5.33 -3.64
CA ALA A 23 -98.79 6.43 -3.82
C ALA A 23 -97.83 6.57 -2.63
N ALA A 24 -98.31 6.40 -1.39
CA ALA A 24 -97.46 6.42 -0.20
C ALA A 24 -96.52 5.20 -0.13
N ALA A 25 -96.98 4.01 -0.56
CA ALA A 25 -96.14 2.81 -0.65
C ALA A 25 -95.07 2.96 -1.74
N ALA A 26 -95.43 3.47 -2.92
CA ALA A 26 -94.50 3.77 -4.00
C ALA A 26 -93.46 4.84 -3.60
N ALA A 27 -93.88 5.89 -2.88
CA ALA A 27 -92.96 6.89 -2.34
C ALA A 27 -91.98 6.27 -1.31
N ALA A 28 -92.47 5.40 -0.41
CA ALA A 28 -91.63 4.71 0.56
C ALA A 28 -90.66 3.70 -0.10
N GLU A 29 -91.05 3.05 -1.19
CA GLU A 29 -90.17 2.19 -1.99
C GLU A 29 -89.10 3.00 -2.72
N ALA A 30 -89.46 4.12 -3.34
CA ALA A 30 -88.52 5.03 -3.98
C ALA A 30 -87.49 5.60 -2.98
N GLU A 31 -87.92 5.98 -1.76
CA GLU A 31 -87.00 6.41 -0.69
C GLU A 31 -86.03 5.28 -0.28
N ARG A 32 -86.51 4.03 -0.21
CA ARG A 32 -85.65 2.87 0.09
C ARG A 32 -84.66 2.57 -1.02
N GLU A 33 -85.05 2.73 -2.29
CA GLU A 33 -84.15 2.58 -3.43
C GLU A 33 -83.06 3.66 -3.42
N ILE A 34 -83.43 4.93 -3.22
CA ILE A 34 -82.46 6.04 -3.08
C ILE A 34 -81.50 5.78 -1.90
N ALA A 35 -82.00 5.29 -0.77
CA ALA A 35 -81.17 4.94 0.39
C ALA A 35 -80.19 3.80 0.07
N ARG A 36 -80.63 2.77 -0.67
CA ARG A 36 -79.77 1.66 -1.12
C ARG A 36 -78.69 2.13 -2.09
N GLU A 37 -79.05 3.00 -3.04
CA GLU A 37 -78.10 3.58 -4.00
C GLU A 37 -77.05 4.44 -3.31
N ARG A 38 -77.44 5.26 -2.31
CA ARG A 38 -76.49 6.03 -1.49
C ARG A 38 -75.50 5.13 -0.77
N LEU A 39 -75.98 4.07 -0.10
CA LEU A 39 -75.13 3.12 0.60
C LEU A 39 -74.19 2.36 -0.35
N ALA A 40 -74.66 2.00 -1.55
CA ALA A 40 -73.83 1.40 -2.58
C ALA A 40 -72.74 2.38 -3.06
N GLY A 41 -73.10 3.64 -3.32
CA GLY A 41 -72.15 4.69 -3.69
C GLY A 41 -71.09 4.96 -2.60
N GLU A 42 -71.49 5.01 -1.33
CA GLU A 42 -70.55 5.16 -0.20
C GLU A 42 -69.59 3.97 -0.08
N ARG A 43 -70.10 2.74 -0.27
CA ARG A 43 -69.28 1.53 -0.26
C ARG A 43 -68.28 1.55 -1.41
N ASP A 44 -68.72 1.87 -2.62
CA ASP A 44 -67.88 1.87 -3.81
C ASP A 44 -66.83 3.00 -3.75
N ALA A 45 -67.20 4.17 -3.21
CA ALA A 45 -66.26 5.26 -2.93
C ALA A 45 -65.20 4.86 -1.89
N ARG A 46 -65.58 4.11 -0.85
CA ARG A 46 -64.63 3.57 0.14
C ARG A 46 -63.68 2.55 -0.48
N ILE A 47 -64.18 1.66 -1.34
CA ILE A 47 -63.36 0.68 -2.06
C ILE A 47 -62.36 1.40 -2.97
N ALA A 48 -62.81 2.41 -3.73
CA ALA A 48 -61.96 3.19 -4.60
C ALA A 48 -60.86 3.93 -3.83
N ARG A 49 -61.19 4.50 -2.66
CA ARG A 49 -60.19 5.14 -1.78
C ARG A 49 -59.15 4.14 -1.29
N ASN A 50 -59.57 3.01 -0.75
CA ASN A 50 -58.65 1.97 -0.26
C ASN A 50 -57.73 1.46 -1.39
N ALA A 51 -58.26 1.29 -2.60
CA ALA A 51 -57.46 0.89 -3.77
C ALA A 51 -56.40 1.95 -4.14
N GLN A 52 -56.73 3.24 -4.05
CA GLN A 52 -55.77 4.33 -4.29
C GLN A 52 -54.69 4.38 -3.20
N GLU A 53 -55.03 4.16 -1.93
CA GLU A 53 -54.08 4.12 -0.81
C GLU A 53 -53.10 2.93 -0.92
N LEU A 54 -53.60 1.77 -1.34
CA LEU A 54 -52.74 0.61 -1.64
C LEU A 54 -51.79 0.89 -2.81
N ALA A 55 -52.29 1.46 -3.90
CA ALA A 55 -51.45 1.83 -5.05
C ALA A 55 -50.38 2.87 -4.66
N ALA A 56 -50.72 3.83 -3.79
CA ALA A 56 -49.77 4.79 -3.24
C ALA A 56 -48.65 4.10 -2.45
N GLN A 57 -48.97 3.10 -1.64
CA GLN A 57 -47.99 2.30 -0.89
C GLN A 57 -47.08 1.48 -1.82
N GLU A 58 -47.66 0.82 -2.82
CA GLU A 58 -46.90 0.07 -3.82
C GLU A 58 -45.93 0.97 -4.60
N ASN A 59 -46.35 2.19 -4.95
CA ASN A 59 -45.48 3.16 -5.61
C ASN A 59 -44.26 3.54 -4.76
N LEU A 60 -44.43 3.73 -3.45
CA LEU A 60 -43.29 4.02 -2.56
C LEU A 60 -42.35 2.81 -2.44
N LEU A 61 -42.88 1.59 -2.38
CA LEU A 61 -42.07 0.37 -2.37
C LEU A 61 -41.32 0.18 -3.69
N ASP A 62 -41.94 0.54 -4.82
CA ASP A 62 -41.30 0.50 -6.13
C ASP A 62 -40.16 1.52 -6.25
N MET A 63 -40.29 2.71 -5.64
CA MET A 63 -39.19 3.67 -5.52
C MET A 63 -37.98 3.08 -4.80
N LEU A 64 -38.18 2.34 -3.70
CA LEU A 64 -37.08 1.65 -3.00
C LEU A 64 -36.40 0.61 -3.89
N ARG A 65 -37.18 -0.19 -4.64
CA ARG A 65 -36.65 -1.22 -5.55
C ARG A 65 -35.83 -0.59 -6.67
N LYS A 66 -36.35 0.48 -7.29
CA LYS A 66 -35.65 1.23 -8.34
C LYS A 66 -34.38 1.90 -7.83
N ALA A 67 -34.41 2.49 -6.64
CA ALA A 67 -33.23 3.08 -6.02
C ALA A 67 -32.13 2.04 -5.77
N ARG A 68 -32.48 0.85 -5.27
CA ARG A 68 -31.51 -0.25 -5.12
C ARG A 68 -30.95 -0.74 -6.46
N ALA A 69 -31.80 -0.82 -7.48
CA ALA A 69 -31.40 -1.28 -8.82
C ALA A 69 -30.52 -0.26 -9.56
N SER A 70 -30.59 1.03 -9.21
CA SER A 70 -29.77 2.07 -9.82
C SER A 70 -28.31 2.04 -9.35
N LEU A 71 -28.00 1.31 -8.27
CA LEU A 71 -26.64 1.14 -7.76
C LEU A 71 -25.87 0.07 -8.54
N PRO A 72 -24.79 0.43 -9.27
CA PRO A 72 -24.07 -0.50 -10.14
C PRO A 72 -23.34 -1.59 -9.34
N SER A 73 -22.70 -1.22 -8.24
CA SER A 73 -21.84 -2.10 -7.43
C SER A 73 -22.64 -2.99 -6.48
N ALA A 74 -22.20 -4.25 -6.33
CA ALA A 74 -22.74 -5.17 -5.31
C ALA A 74 -22.44 -4.65 -3.88
N ILE A 75 -21.24 -4.09 -3.66
CA ILE A 75 -20.83 -3.52 -2.37
C ILE A 75 -21.74 -2.34 -1.99
N GLU A 76 -22.06 -1.47 -2.95
CA GLU A 76 -22.97 -0.34 -2.71
C GLU A 76 -24.38 -0.83 -2.30
N ARG A 77 -24.87 -1.89 -2.96
CA ARG A 77 -26.17 -2.50 -2.67
C ARG A 77 -26.21 -3.14 -1.29
N ASP A 78 -25.13 -3.77 -0.85
CA ASP A 78 -25.03 -4.39 0.47
C ASP A 78 -24.94 -3.32 1.58
N LEU A 79 -24.15 -2.27 1.36
CA LEU A 79 -24.00 -1.15 2.30
C LEU A 79 -25.32 -0.43 2.60
N CYS A 80 -26.20 -0.28 1.60
CA CYS A 80 -27.52 0.34 1.80
C CYS A 80 -28.62 -0.63 2.25
N GLN A 81 -28.36 -1.94 2.35
CA GLN A 81 -29.40 -2.95 2.56
C GLN A 81 -30.16 -2.73 3.87
N GLN A 82 -29.46 -2.41 4.95
CA GLN A 82 -30.07 -2.19 6.26
C GLN A 82 -30.98 -0.96 6.25
N ASP A 83 -30.50 0.15 5.68
CA ASP A 83 -31.24 1.41 5.59
C ASP A 83 -32.50 1.26 4.70
N LEU A 84 -32.38 0.57 3.57
CA LEU A 84 -33.53 0.28 2.70
C LEU A 84 -34.55 -0.65 3.37
N MET A 85 -34.11 -1.61 4.18
CA MET A 85 -35.01 -2.45 4.97
C MET A 85 -35.73 -1.68 6.07
N ALA A 86 -35.07 -0.71 6.71
CA ALA A 86 -35.71 0.19 7.67
C ALA A 86 -36.79 1.03 6.99
N LEU A 87 -36.47 1.69 5.86
CA LEU A 87 -37.42 2.46 5.06
C LEU A 87 -38.62 1.62 4.60
N ARG A 88 -38.37 0.37 4.20
CA ARG A 88 -39.43 -0.55 3.81
C ARG A 88 -40.39 -0.84 4.97
N ARG A 89 -39.87 -1.11 6.16
CA ARG A 89 -40.69 -1.36 7.36
C ARG A 89 -41.54 -0.16 7.74
N GLU A 90 -41.00 1.05 7.61
CA GLU A 90 -41.74 2.29 7.86
C GLU A 90 -42.89 2.51 6.86
N ILE A 91 -42.73 2.11 5.60
CA ILE A 91 -43.80 2.17 4.59
C ILE A 91 -44.86 1.10 4.85
N GLU A 92 -44.45 -0.08 5.31
CA GLU A 92 -45.35 -1.21 5.59
C GLU A 92 -46.11 -1.08 6.92
N SER A 93 -45.63 -0.25 7.86
CA SER A 93 -46.22 -0.15 9.21
C SER A 93 -47.54 0.61 9.29
N GLU A 94 -47.80 1.55 8.38
CA GLU A 94 -49.03 2.36 8.38
C GLU A 94 -49.60 2.53 6.97
N PRO A 95 -50.93 2.46 6.80
CA PRO A 95 -51.57 2.81 5.54
C PRO A 95 -51.34 4.29 5.21
N ILE A 96 -51.16 4.60 3.93
CA ILE A 96 -50.84 5.95 3.48
C ILE A 96 -52.12 6.68 3.12
N GLU A 97 -52.46 7.69 3.91
CA GLU A 97 -53.53 8.62 3.55
C GLU A 97 -53.16 9.44 2.31
N LEU A 98 -54.09 9.54 1.36
CA LEU A 98 -53.88 10.26 0.09
C LEU A 98 -53.48 11.73 0.30
N ALA A 99 -53.93 12.36 1.38
CA ALA A 99 -53.60 13.75 1.70
C ALA A 99 -52.11 13.98 1.99
N VAL A 100 -51.40 12.97 2.48
CA VAL A 100 -49.99 13.07 2.90
C VAL A 100 -49.05 12.36 1.91
N TYR A 101 -49.60 11.65 0.91
CA TYR A 101 -48.85 10.85 -0.05
C TYR A 101 -47.70 11.63 -0.71
N GLU A 102 -47.96 12.80 -1.30
CA GLU A 102 -46.93 13.57 -2.02
C GLU A 102 -45.82 14.08 -1.08
N ARG A 103 -46.17 14.39 0.18
CA ARG A 103 -45.19 14.75 1.20
C ARG A 103 -44.32 13.55 1.59
N ARG A 104 -44.93 12.39 1.85
CA ARG A 104 -44.16 11.15 2.16
C ARG A 104 -43.29 10.73 0.98
N ARG A 105 -43.75 10.91 -0.25
CA ARG A 105 -42.99 10.62 -1.47
C ARG A 105 -41.74 11.49 -1.59
N SER A 106 -41.86 12.80 -1.37
CA SER A 106 -40.71 13.72 -1.45
C SER A 106 -39.71 13.48 -0.32
N GLU A 107 -40.19 13.18 0.88
CA GLU A 107 -39.35 12.80 2.02
C GLU A 107 -38.62 11.47 1.77
N LEU A 108 -39.31 10.48 1.21
CA LEU A 108 -38.69 9.20 0.84
C LEU A 108 -37.59 9.41 -0.21
N ALA A 109 -37.85 10.26 -1.22
CA ALA A 109 -36.86 10.56 -2.26
C ALA A 109 -35.59 11.18 -1.67
N SER A 110 -35.71 12.17 -0.78
CA SER A 110 -34.53 12.81 -0.17
C SER A 110 -33.76 11.87 0.76
N ARG A 111 -34.47 11.02 1.52
CA ARG A 111 -33.85 9.98 2.35
C ARG A 111 -33.12 8.94 1.50
N LEU A 112 -33.72 8.49 0.40
CA LEU A 112 -33.09 7.58 -0.55
C LEU A 112 -31.82 8.19 -1.15
N ASP A 113 -31.86 9.44 -1.58
CA ASP A 113 -30.68 10.13 -2.12
C ASP A 113 -29.56 10.19 -1.09
N THR A 114 -29.89 10.48 0.18
CA THR A 114 -28.92 10.51 1.29
C THR A 114 -28.27 9.14 1.53
N VAL A 115 -29.10 8.09 1.59
CA VAL A 115 -28.62 6.71 1.78
C VAL A 115 -27.73 6.26 0.62
N MET A 116 -28.15 6.53 -0.62
CA MET A 116 -27.37 6.18 -1.81
C MET A 116 -26.05 6.96 -1.89
N ALA A 117 -26.05 8.25 -1.58
CA ALA A 117 -24.84 9.06 -1.55
C ALA A 117 -23.85 8.54 -0.49
N GLY A 118 -24.32 8.25 0.72
CA GLY A 118 -23.49 7.68 1.79
C GLY A 118 -22.96 6.29 1.45
N ALA A 119 -23.75 5.44 0.78
CA ALA A 119 -23.30 4.13 0.32
C ALA A 119 -22.21 4.23 -0.75
N ARG A 120 -22.33 5.18 -1.69
CA ARG A 120 -21.31 5.44 -2.72
C ARG A 120 -20.01 5.95 -2.11
N GLU A 121 -20.09 6.89 -1.18
CA GLU A 121 -18.92 7.42 -0.48
C GLU A 121 -18.19 6.32 0.29
N LYS A 122 -18.91 5.53 1.09
CA LYS A 122 -18.35 4.37 1.81
C LYS A 122 -17.75 3.33 0.86
N ALA A 123 -18.39 3.07 -0.28
CA ALA A 123 -17.86 2.15 -1.27
C ALA A 123 -16.56 2.68 -1.91
N GLN A 124 -16.47 3.99 -2.16
CA GLN A 124 -15.25 4.63 -2.67
C GLN A 124 -14.11 4.57 -1.65
N THR A 125 -14.38 4.87 -0.38
CA THR A 125 -13.34 4.79 0.67
C THR A 125 -12.83 3.37 0.86
N LEU A 126 -13.71 2.36 0.83
CA LEU A 126 -13.32 0.95 0.88
C LEU A 126 -12.46 0.56 -0.32
N LYS A 127 -12.84 0.95 -1.54
CA LYS A 127 -12.03 0.68 -2.75
C LYS A 127 -10.64 1.30 -2.66
N HIS A 128 -10.55 2.56 -2.20
CA HIS A 128 -9.26 3.20 -2.03
C HIS A 128 -8.43 2.54 -0.92
N ALA A 129 -9.06 2.08 0.16
CA ALA A 129 -8.36 1.34 1.21
C ALA A 129 -7.82 -0.01 0.69
N GLU A 130 -8.62 -0.74 -0.08
CA GLU A 130 -8.20 -2.01 -0.69
C GLU A 130 -7.05 -1.80 -1.69
N GLN A 131 -7.14 -0.79 -2.55
CA GLN A 131 -6.04 -0.41 -3.45
C GLN A 131 -4.74 -0.10 -2.70
N ARG A 132 -4.82 0.66 -1.61
CA ARG A 132 -3.65 0.99 -0.78
C ARG A 132 -3.04 -0.26 -0.14
N GLU A 133 -3.87 -1.19 0.30
CA GLU A 133 -3.42 -2.47 0.86
C GLU A 133 -2.72 -3.33 -0.19
N ASP A 134 -3.26 -3.38 -1.41
CA ASP A 134 -2.64 -4.10 -2.52
C ASP A 134 -1.32 -3.47 -2.97
N ASP A 135 -1.27 -2.14 -3.11
CA ASP A 135 -0.03 -1.39 -3.40
C ASP A 135 1.04 -1.64 -2.33
N ARG A 136 0.62 -1.70 -1.05
CA ARG A 136 1.51 -2.01 0.07
C ARG A 136 2.05 -3.43 -0.02
N ARG A 137 1.20 -4.41 -0.33
CA ARG A 137 1.60 -5.81 -0.52
C ARG A 137 2.58 -5.98 -1.68
N GLU A 138 2.36 -5.28 -2.79
CA GLU A 138 3.28 -5.30 -3.92
C GLU A 138 4.65 -4.76 -3.54
N LYS A 139 4.71 -3.60 -2.86
CA LYS A 139 5.96 -3.04 -2.36
C LYS A 139 6.67 -3.96 -1.37
N GLU A 140 5.92 -4.58 -0.46
CA GLU A 140 6.47 -5.52 0.52
C GLU A 140 7.06 -6.76 -0.15
N ALA A 141 6.37 -7.33 -1.14
CA ALA A 141 6.87 -8.45 -1.93
C ALA A 141 8.18 -8.12 -2.65
N LEU A 142 8.30 -6.93 -3.25
CA LEU A 142 9.54 -6.46 -3.88
C LEU A 142 10.71 -6.39 -2.89
N LEU A 143 10.47 -5.93 -1.66
CA LEU A 143 11.50 -5.89 -0.62
C LEU A 143 11.88 -7.30 -0.17
N GLU A 144 10.93 -8.24 -0.05
CA GLU A 144 11.20 -9.63 0.29
C GLU A 144 12.04 -10.34 -0.78
N ASP A 145 11.70 -10.16 -2.05
CA ASP A 145 12.47 -10.70 -3.17
C ASP A 145 13.90 -10.14 -3.17
N ALA A 146 14.07 -8.83 -2.94
CA ALA A 146 15.39 -8.21 -2.83
C ALA A 146 16.19 -8.75 -1.63
N LEU A 147 15.57 -8.93 -0.47
CA LEU A 147 16.20 -9.53 0.71
C LEU A 147 16.67 -10.96 0.42
N ALA A 148 15.86 -11.76 -0.27
CA ALA A 148 16.22 -13.13 -0.61
C ALA A 148 17.47 -13.19 -1.50
N VAL A 149 17.61 -12.27 -2.45
CA VAL A 149 18.81 -12.16 -3.31
C VAL A 149 20.06 -11.85 -2.47
N TYR A 150 20.01 -10.82 -1.61
CA TYR A 150 21.20 -10.44 -0.83
C TYR A 150 21.54 -11.39 0.32
N ALA A 151 20.56 -12.13 0.83
CA ALA A 151 20.80 -13.24 1.75
C ALA A 151 21.61 -14.36 1.09
N GLN A 152 21.32 -14.69 -0.17
CA GLN A 152 22.11 -15.69 -0.92
C GLN A 152 23.53 -15.20 -1.22
N LEU A 153 23.72 -13.89 -1.42
CA LEU A 153 25.02 -13.28 -1.64
C LEU A 153 25.82 -13.08 -0.34
N GLY A 154 25.19 -13.20 0.83
CA GLY A 154 25.83 -12.98 2.13
C GLY A 154 26.16 -11.51 2.40
N ASP A 155 25.38 -10.58 1.83
CA ASP A 155 25.59 -9.14 1.99
C ASP A 155 24.69 -8.57 3.10
N ASP A 156 25.21 -8.57 4.33
CA ASP A 156 24.47 -8.12 5.52
C ASP A 156 24.16 -6.62 5.50
N LEU A 157 25.00 -5.80 4.86
CA LEU A 157 24.79 -4.35 4.77
C LEU A 157 23.64 -4.03 3.81
N ALA A 158 23.57 -4.71 2.66
CA ALA A 158 22.44 -4.58 1.75
C ALA A 158 21.14 -5.07 2.41
N GLN A 159 21.19 -6.20 3.13
CA GLN A 159 20.03 -6.70 3.88
C GLN A 159 19.54 -5.70 4.95
N ALA A 160 20.45 -5.08 5.70
CA ALA A 160 20.12 -4.06 6.70
C ALA A 160 19.50 -2.81 6.05
N ALA A 161 20.05 -2.35 4.93
CA ALA A 161 19.53 -1.21 4.19
C ALA A 161 18.10 -1.46 3.67
N ILE A 162 17.86 -2.63 3.08
CA ILE A 162 16.53 -3.02 2.58
C ILE A 162 15.53 -3.16 3.73
N SER A 163 15.93 -3.76 4.85
CA SER A 163 15.10 -3.87 6.05
C SER A 163 14.70 -2.49 6.61
N GLY A 164 15.58 -1.49 6.47
CA GLY A 164 15.32 -0.10 6.82
C GLY A 164 14.25 0.60 5.97
N LEU A 165 13.89 0.05 4.79
CA LEU A 165 12.85 0.59 3.92
C LEU A 165 11.43 0.15 4.31
N ARG A 166 11.29 -0.99 4.99
CA ARG A 166 9.98 -1.51 5.46
C ARG A 166 9.13 -0.50 6.23
N PRO A 167 9.65 0.26 7.23
CA PRO A 167 8.84 1.23 7.94
C PRO A 167 8.35 2.40 7.07
N THR A 168 8.98 2.65 5.92
CA THR A 168 8.56 3.73 5.00
C THR A 168 7.40 3.33 4.08
N LEU A 169 7.01 2.05 4.05
CA LEU A 169 5.89 1.58 3.23
C LEU A 169 4.51 2.10 3.68
N THR A 170 4.42 2.62 4.91
CA THR A 170 3.20 3.25 5.42
C THR A 170 3.04 4.71 4.98
N ASP A 171 4.07 5.29 4.35
CA ASP A 171 4.02 6.66 3.84
C ASP A 171 3.21 6.72 2.54
N GLU A 172 2.12 7.49 2.55
CA GLU A 172 1.23 7.66 1.39
C GLU A 172 1.96 8.34 0.21
N GLY A 173 3.07 9.04 0.45
CA GLY A 173 3.86 9.69 -0.59
C GLY A 173 4.85 8.78 -1.32
N LEU A 174 5.15 7.59 -0.80
CA LEU A 174 6.18 6.71 -1.37
C LEU A 174 5.63 5.97 -2.58
N THR A 175 6.09 6.31 -3.78
CA THR A 175 5.70 5.61 -5.01
C THR A 175 6.53 4.35 -5.25
N LEU A 176 6.09 3.48 -6.17
CA LEU A 176 6.89 2.34 -6.62
C LEU A 176 8.21 2.78 -7.28
N GLN A 177 8.20 3.95 -7.95
CA GLN A 177 9.40 4.50 -8.57
C GLN A 177 10.43 4.93 -7.51
N ASP A 178 9.99 5.59 -6.43
CA ASP A 178 10.89 5.96 -5.33
C ASP A 178 11.52 4.72 -4.67
N LEU A 179 10.75 3.63 -4.58
CA LEU A 179 11.23 2.36 -4.04
C LEU A 179 12.29 1.74 -4.95
N ASP A 180 12.05 1.73 -6.26
CA ASP A 180 12.99 1.20 -7.25
C ASP A 180 14.29 2.01 -7.28
N GLU A 181 14.23 3.35 -7.18
CA GLU A 181 15.41 4.22 -7.08
C GLU A 181 16.25 3.89 -5.83
N ARG A 182 15.59 3.69 -4.69
CA ARG A 182 16.27 3.29 -3.45
C ARG A 182 16.91 1.90 -3.56
N LEU A 183 16.20 0.94 -4.15
CA LEU A 183 16.74 -0.41 -4.39
C LEU A 183 17.90 -0.39 -5.39
N SER A 184 17.85 0.47 -6.40
CA SER A 184 18.94 0.68 -7.36
C SER A 184 20.19 1.24 -6.68
N ALA A 185 20.04 2.20 -5.77
CA ALA A 185 21.17 2.73 -4.99
C ALA A 185 21.81 1.65 -4.11
N ILE A 186 20.99 0.78 -3.49
CA ILE A 186 21.48 -0.36 -2.69
C ILE A 186 22.23 -1.36 -3.59
N ARG A 187 21.71 -1.65 -4.79
CA ARG A 187 22.38 -2.50 -5.79
C ARG A 187 23.74 -1.95 -6.17
N GLN A 188 23.81 -0.67 -6.52
CA GLN A 188 25.07 -0.04 -6.90
C GLN A 188 26.11 -0.09 -5.76
N ALA A 189 25.68 0.20 -4.53
CA ALA A 189 26.56 0.13 -3.36
C ALA A 189 26.99 -1.31 -3.02
N ALA A 190 26.17 -2.32 -3.32
CA ALA A 190 26.55 -3.73 -3.17
C ALA A 190 27.56 -4.16 -4.24
N ASP A 191 27.33 -3.79 -5.50
CA ASP A 191 28.23 -4.09 -6.62
C ASP A 191 29.60 -3.46 -6.42
N GLU A 192 29.67 -2.21 -5.96
CA GLU A 192 30.92 -1.52 -5.67
C GLU A 192 31.72 -2.22 -4.56
N ARG A 193 31.06 -2.60 -3.45
CA ARG A 193 31.70 -3.35 -2.37
C ARG A 193 32.20 -4.72 -2.81
N ALA A 194 31.42 -5.42 -3.64
CA ALA A 194 31.82 -6.70 -4.21
C ALA A 194 33.07 -6.55 -5.11
N LEU A 195 33.13 -5.49 -5.90
CA LEU A 195 34.27 -5.17 -6.77
C LEU A 195 35.53 -4.82 -5.95
N GLN A 196 35.40 -3.98 -4.92
CA GLN A 196 36.50 -3.64 -4.01
C GLN A 196 37.03 -4.89 -3.29
N GLU A 197 36.14 -5.78 -2.83
CA GLU A 197 36.53 -7.03 -2.20
C GLU A 197 37.26 -7.98 -3.17
N ALA A 198 36.81 -8.04 -4.42
CA ALA A 198 37.49 -8.81 -5.47
C ALA A 198 38.90 -8.25 -5.74
N ALA A 199 39.04 -6.93 -5.82
CA ALA A 199 40.34 -6.26 -5.96
C ALA A 199 41.26 -6.56 -4.77
N ARG A 200 40.75 -6.46 -3.53
CA ARG A 200 41.50 -6.81 -2.31
C ARG A 200 41.99 -8.25 -2.33
N ARG A 201 41.14 -9.21 -2.71
CA ARG A 201 41.53 -10.63 -2.84
C ARG A 201 42.62 -10.82 -3.89
N HIS A 202 42.55 -10.09 -4.99
CA HIS A 202 43.57 -10.12 -6.04
C HIS A 202 44.92 -9.62 -5.52
N VAL A 203 44.94 -8.46 -4.84
CA VAL A 203 46.14 -7.87 -4.21
C VAL A 203 46.74 -8.82 -3.16
N VAL A 204 45.92 -9.35 -2.25
CA VAL A 204 46.35 -10.29 -1.20
C VAL A 204 46.97 -11.54 -1.83
N SER A 205 46.33 -12.12 -2.85
CA SER A 205 46.85 -13.30 -3.55
C SER A 205 48.19 -13.01 -4.22
N GLY A 206 48.32 -11.83 -4.82
CA GLY A 206 49.55 -11.39 -5.45
C GLY A 206 50.70 -11.22 -4.46
N LEU A 207 50.42 -10.56 -3.35
CA LEU A 207 51.38 -10.33 -2.27
C LEU A 207 51.87 -11.64 -1.65
N LEU A 208 50.97 -12.60 -1.40
CA LEU A 208 51.35 -13.93 -0.91
C LEU A 208 52.32 -14.64 -1.87
N ARG A 209 52.10 -14.51 -3.18
CA ARG A 209 52.97 -15.10 -4.21
C ARG A 209 54.34 -14.43 -4.23
N GLU A 210 54.39 -13.10 -4.25
CA GLU A 210 55.66 -12.37 -4.32
C GLU A 210 56.50 -12.51 -3.05
N LEU A 211 55.88 -12.56 -1.86
CA LEU A 211 56.60 -12.83 -0.62
C LEU A 211 57.23 -14.22 -0.59
N ARG A 212 56.53 -15.24 -1.09
CA ARG A 212 57.09 -16.59 -1.24
C ARG A 212 58.23 -16.62 -2.25
N ASN A 213 58.08 -15.94 -3.39
CA ASN A 213 59.13 -15.83 -4.42
C ASN A 213 60.38 -15.12 -3.89
N ALA A 214 60.21 -14.12 -3.03
CA ALA A 214 61.32 -13.44 -2.37
C ALA A 214 62.00 -14.29 -1.28
N GLY A 215 61.42 -15.43 -0.91
CA GLY A 215 61.98 -16.37 0.07
C GLY A 215 61.54 -16.13 1.51
N PHE A 216 60.39 -15.50 1.71
CA PHE A 216 59.75 -15.42 3.03
C PHE A 216 58.86 -16.64 3.29
N ILE A 217 58.79 -17.05 4.56
CA ILE A 217 57.77 -17.95 5.09
C ILE A 217 56.58 -17.09 5.46
N VAL A 218 55.45 -17.27 4.78
CA VAL A 218 54.25 -16.45 4.95
C VAL A 218 53.25 -17.17 5.85
N PHE A 219 52.74 -16.47 6.87
CA PHE A 219 51.68 -16.97 7.73
C PHE A 219 50.31 -16.77 7.06
N ASP A 220 49.32 -17.57 7.46
CA ASP A 220 47.96 -17.45 6.92
C ASP A 220 47.40 -16.03 7.12
N PRO A 221 46.87 -15.38 6.06
CA PRO A 221 46.23 -14.08 6.17
C PRO A 221 45.10 -14.11 7.20
N LYS A 222 45.02 -13.07 8.02
CA LYS A 222 43.94 -12.90 9.00
C LYS A 222 43.16 -11.64 8.70
N LEU A 223 41.84 -11.75 8.72
CA LEU A 223 40.95 -10.60 8.70
C LEU A 223 40.93 -10.01 10.12
N GLU A 224 41.42 -8.79 10.28
CA GLU A 224 41.27 -8.05 11.54
C GLU A 224 39.90 -7.36 11.54
N ALA A 225 39.09 -7.67 12.55
CA ALA A 225 37.86 -6.97 12.83
C ALA A 225 38.20 -5.66 13.58
N GLY A 226 37.96 -4.52 12.93
CA GLY A 226 38.12 -3.16 13.44
C GLY A 226 37.20 -2.21 12.67
N GLU A 227 37.31 -0.89 12.89
CA GLU A 227 36.49 0.12 12.18
C GLU A 227 36.58 0.00 10.64
N VAL A 228 37.76 -0.37 10.14
CA VAL A 228 37.98 -0.74 8.73
C VAL A 228 38.50 -2.17 8.69
N ALA A 229 37.71 -3.08 8.11
CA ALA A 229 38.09 -4.48 7.98
C ALA A 229 39.33 -4.60 7.08
N ALA A 230 40.45 -5.05 7.67
CA ALA A 230 41.73 -5.12 7.00
C ALA A 230 42.24 -6.57 6.95
N VAL A 231 42.86 -6.95 5.83
CA VAL A 231 43.56 -8.23 5.73
C VAL A 231 45.02 -8.01 6.14
N VAL A 232 45.43 -8.65 7.22
CA VAL A 232 46.81 -8.60 7.71
C VAL A 232 47.57 -9.85 7.27
N ILE A 233 48.66 -9.62 6.56
CA ILE A 233 49.61 -10.65 6.11
C ILE A 233 50.90 -10.45 6.89
N LYS A 234 51.40 -11.50 7.52
CA LYS A 234 52.70 -11.51 8.20
C LYS A 234 53.60 -12.52 7.51
N ALA A 235 54.88 -12.18 7.36
CA ALA A 235 55.87 -13.04 6.75
C ALA A 235 57.23 -12.89 7.45
N GLN A 236 58.02 -13.96 7.48
CA GLN A 236 59.31 -13.99 8.15
C GLN A 236 60.32 -14.80 7.34
N ARG A 237 61.56 -14.33 7.25
CA ARG A 237 62.69 -15.11 6.72
C ARG A 237 63.32 -15.97 7.83
N PRO A 238 63.97 -17.10 7.48
CA PRO A 238 64.78 -17.88 8.42
C PRO A 238 65.88 -17.06 9.10
N SER A 239 66.36 -15.99 8.47
CA SER A 239 67.34 -15.05 9.02
C SER A 239 66.81 -14.14 10.14
N GLY A 240 65.50 -14.16 10.40
CA GLY A 240 64.85 -13.33 11.42
C GLY A 240 64.16 -12.07 10.89
N ALA A 241 64.42 -11.65 9.65
CA ALA A 241 63.77 -10.50 9.02
C ALA A 241 62.26 -10.72 8.84
N GLN A 242 61.46 -9.69 9.09
CA GLN A 242 60.00 -9.75 9.10
C GLN A 242 59.38 -8.71 8.15
N ALA A 243 58.26 -9.08 7.55
CA ALA A 243 57.42 -8.18 6.76
C ALA A 243 55.96 -8.34 7.19
N ALA A 244 55.28 -7.21 7.36
CA ALA A 244 53.85 -7.18 7.66
C ALA A 244 53.16 -6.23 6.69
N PHE A 245 52.05 -6.68 6.13
CA PHE A 245 51.21 -5.90 5.23
C PHE A 245 49.79 -5.87 5.78
N ARG A 246 49.16 -4.71 5.69
CA ARG A 246 47.76 -4.50 6.04
C ARG A 246 47.08 -3.94 4.79
N VAL A 247 46.16 -4.73 4.23
CA VAL A 247 45.43 -4.41 3.00
C VAL A 247 43.99 -4.06 3.37
N ASN A 248 43.62 -2.80 3.17
CA ASN A 248 42.25 -2.31 3.30
C ASN A 248 41.53 -2.44 1.94
N LEU A 249 40.32 -1.90 1.80
CA LEU A 249 39.62 -1.89 0.51
C LEU A 249 40.26 -0.91 -0.48
N ASP A 250 40.73 0.25 0.00
CA ASP A 250 41.22 1.34 -0.85
C ASP A 250 42.73 1.60 -0.72
N GLU A 251 43.35 1.14 0.37
CA GLU A 251 44.76 1.43 0.67
C GLU A 251 45.51 0.20 1.21
N MET A 252 46.83 0.24 1.12
CA MET A 252 47.72 -0.76 1.69
C MET A 252 48.83 -0.08 2.49
N THR A 253 49.09 -0.59 3.70
CA THR A 253 50.23 -0.20 4.51
C THR A 253 51.16 -1.39 4.74
N TYR A 254 52.47 -1.14 4.77
CA TYR A 254 53.47 -2.19 4.96
C TYR A 254 54.55 -1.77 5.96
N LYS A 255 55.15 -2.77 6.60
CA LYS A 255 56.25 -2.61 7.56
C LYS A 255 57.26 -3.74 7.37
N PHE A 256 58.51 -3.39 7.12
CA PHE A 256 59.67 -4.30 7.17
C PHE A 256 60.43 -4.08 8.48
N ASP A 257 60.72 -5.15 9.22
CA ASP A 257 61.29 -5.10 10.57
C ASP A 257 62.37 -6.19 10.75
N HIS A 258 63.26 -6.04 11.74
CA HIS A 258 64.33 -7.00 12.07
C HIS A 258 65.34 -7.27 10.95
N TYR A 259 65.67 -6.25 10.16
CA TYR A 259 66.72 -6.29 9.15
C TYR A 259 68.06 -5.82 9.70
N GLN A 260 69.16 -6.48 9.30
CA GLN A 260 70.52 -6.00 9.56
C GLN A 260 71.04 -5.22 8.33
N GLY A 261 71.49 -3.98 8.53
CA GLY A 261 72.08 -3.15 7.45
C GLY A 261 71.07 -2.72 6.37
N GLN A 262 71.48 -2.77 5.09
CA GLN A 262 70.70 -2.33 3.92
C GLN A 262 69.75 -3.38 3.33
N ALA A 263 69.72 -4.61 3.88
CA ALA A 263 68.93 -5.70 3.31
C ALA A 263 67.40 -5.45 3.29
N CYS A 264 66.90 -4.48 4.06
CA CYS A 264 65.49 -4.09 4.01
C CYS A 264 65.11 -3.37 2.71
N LEU A 265 66.02 -2.54 2.17
CA LEU A 265 65.81 -1.81 0.92
C LEU A 265 65.84 -2.78 -0.25
N ASP A 266 66.79 -3.72 -0.28
CA ASP A 266 66.88 -4.73 -1.34
C ASP A 266 65.64 -5.64 -1.43
N ASP A 267 65.01 -5.94 -0.30
CA ASP A 267 63.78 -6.74 -0.26
C ASP A 267 62.54 -5.90 -0.63
N ALA A 268 62.47 -4.64 -0.18
CA ALA A 268 61.43 -3.71 -0.61
C ALA A 268 61.49 -3.46 -2.14
N ASP A 269 62.69 -3.24 -2.69
CA ASP A 269 62.92 -2.99 -4.13
C ASP A 269 62.67 -4.23 -5.00
N LYS A 270 62.63 -5.44 -4.42
CA LYS A 270 62.24 -6.66 -5.14
C LYS A 270 60.74 -6.88 -5.15
N VAL A 271 60.06 -6.50 -4.07
CA VAL A 271 58.65 -6.81 -3.83
C VAL A 271 57.74 -5.67 -4.32
N LEU A 272 58.06 -4.42 -4.02
CA LEU A 272 57.22 -3.26 -4.32
C LEU A 272 57.07 -2.97 -5.83
N PRO A 273 58.13 -2.94 -6.66
CA PRO A 273 57.97 -2.67 -8.09
C PRO A 273 57.16 -3.76 -8.81
N ARG A 274 57.32 -5.02 -8.39
CA ARG A 274 56.51 -6.13 -8.93
C ARG A 274 55.06 -6.04 -8.51
N LEU A 275 54.77 -5.45 -7.36
CA LEU A 275 53.40 -5.20 -6.93
C LEU A 275 52.74 -4.10 -7.76
N GLN A 276 53.48 -3.04 -8.12
CA GLN A 276 53.00 -2.00 -9.04
C GLN A 276 52.79 -2.55 -10.45
N ASP A 277 53.79 -3.24 -11.01
CA ASP A 277 53.79 -3.71 -12.40
C ASP A 277 52.76 -4.81 -12.69
N ILE A 278 52.52 -5.71 -11.72
CA ILE A 278 51.66 -6.89 -11.93
C ILE A 278 50.21 -6.63 -11.49
N TYR A 279 50.01 -5.77 -10.48
CA TYR A 279 48.70 -5.60 -9.84
C TYR A 279 48.16 -4.16 -9.94
N GLY A 280 48.86 -3.26 -10.64
CA GLY A 280 48.38 -1.90 -10.94
C GLY A 280 48.21 -1.02 -9.70
N ILE A 281 48.94 -1.32 -8.62
CA ILE A 281 48.89 -0.56 -7.37
C ILE A 281 49.69 0.73 -7.58
N GLU A 282 49.01 1.87 -7.71
CA GLU A 282 49.67 3.18 -7.72
C GLU A 282 50.04 3.56 -6.28
N LEU A 283 51.33 3.56 -5.95
CA LEU A 283 51.83 4.04 -4.65
C LEU A 283 51.90 5.58 -4.70
N GLU A 284 50.77 6.26 -4.58
CA GLU A 284 50.71 7.73 -4.75
C GLU A 284 51.46 8.51 -3.65
N GLU A 285 51.54 7.98 -2.42
CA GLU A 285 52.27 8.60 -1.32
C GLU A 285 53.08 7.56 -0.51
N GLU A 286 54.30 7.25 -0.93
CA GLU A 286 55.25 6.50 -0.09
C GLU A 286 55.68 7.36 1.12
N LYS A 287 54.89 7.34 2.20
CA LYS A 287 55.27 7.95 3.48
C LYS A 287 56.12 7.00 4.30
N VAL A 288 57.44 7.05 4.08
CA VAL A 288 58.41 6.34 4.93
C VAL A 288 58.52 7.04 6.28
N SER A 289 57.81 6.53 7.29
CA SER A 289 57.75 7.12 8.63
C SER A 289 59.00 6.86 9.48
N TRP A 290 59.84 5.88 9.13
CA TRP A 290 61.06 5.56 9.88
C TRP A 290 62.07 4.79 9.02
N ARG A 291 63.34 5.24 9.01
CA ARG A 291 64.50 4.55 8.43
C ARG A 291 65.47 4.14 9.54
N ASN A 292 66.16 3.01 9.36
CA ASN A 292 67.10 2.46 10.34
C ASN A 292 68.12 3.54 10.83
N PRO A 293 68.18 3.85 12.13
CA PRO A 293 69.05 4.88 12.70
C PRO A 293 70.56 4.60 12.60
N ASP A 294 70.98 3.38 12.21
CA ASP A 294 72.37 3.04 11.87
C ASP A 294 72.98 3.94 10.78
N MET A 295 72.13 4.67 10.05
CA MET A 295 72.50 5.59 8.98
C MET A 295 72.65 7.06 9.42
N ILE A 296 72.11 7.50 10.56
CA ILE A 296 72.22 8.92 10.98
C ILE A 296 73.69 9.28 11.29
N GLY A 297 74.55 8.29 11.55
CA GLY A 297 75.94 8.49 11.95
C GLY A 297 77.04 8.27 10.89
N LYS A 298 76.75 7.74 9.69
CA LYS A 298 77.82 7.29 8.76
C LYS A 298 78.05 8.16 7.52
N SER A 299 77.24 9.18 7.28
CA SER A 299 77.44 10.16 6.18
C SER A 299 77.65 11.59 6.68
N ALA A 300 77.94 11.79 7.97
CA ALA A 300 78.42 13.08 8.48
C ALA A 300 79.95 13.21 8.32
N LYS A 301 80.45 13.18 7.08
CA LYS A 301 81.69 13.88 6.71
C LYS A 301 81.77 14.16 5.21
N GLN A 302 81.61 15.46 4.94
CA GLN A 302 82.01 16.26 3.77
C GLN A 302 80.99 16.44 2.62
N LEU A 303 80.36 17.63 2.65
CA LEU A 303 79.77 18.38 1.53
C LEU A 303 80.86 18.80 0.51
N PRO A 304 80.56 19.09 -0.79
CA PRO A 304 79.56 20.10 -1.16
C PRO A 304 78.72 19.88 -2.44
N ASP A 305 77.61 20.62 -2.44
CA ASP A 305 76.80 21.21 -3.53
C ASP A 305 76.45 20.39 -4.78
N GLY A 306 75.13 20.25 -5.02
CA GLY A 306 74.60 19.57 -6.20
C GLY A 306 73.17 19.09 -5.97
N SER A 307 72.21 19.92 -6.39
CA SER A 307 70.81 19.59 -6.56
C SER A 307 70.57 18.24 -7.23
N GLU A 308 69.81 17.33 -6.60
CA GLU A 308 68.97 16.37 -7.31
C GLU A 308 67.66 16.14 -6.54
N GLU A 309 66.64 16.93 -6.89
CA GLU A 309 65.27 16.44 -6.86
C GLU A 309 65.17 15.30 -7.87
N ARG A 310 65.08 14.05 -7.39
CA ARG A 310 64.55 12.95 -8.21
C ARG A 310 63.10 12.72 -7.82
N ARG A 311 62.21 13.34 -8.59
CA ARG A 311 60.85 12.83 -8.81
C ARG A 311 60.94 11.62 -9.73
N LYS A 312 60.33 10.52 -9.33
CA LYS A 312 59.53 9.67 -10.21
C LYS A 312 58.31 9.25 -9.43
#